data_AF-A0A1D6HE37-F1
#
_entry.id   AF-A0A1D6HE37-F1
#
_cell.length_a   1.000
_cell.length_b   1.000
_cell.length_c   1.000
_cell.angle_alpha   90.00
_cell.angle_beta   90.00
_cell.angle_gamma   90.00
#
_symmetry.space_group_name_H-M   'P 1'
#
loop_
_entity.id
_entity.type
_entity.pdbx_description
1 polymer ?
#
loop_
_entity_poly.entity_id
_entity_poly.type
_entity_poly.pdbx_seq_one_letter_code
_entity_poly.pdbx_strand_id
1 'polypeptide(L)'
;MYGGGGGGGHYDGGSGGAGNANALFGGGGFMPSQSTVVPENSGLSKGRSAQTLLPLTVKQTMDAAQTSGDRSNFAINGVEVSTIRLVGRMLGKVERVTDVVFTLDDGTGKIDVNRW
;
A
#
# COMPACT_ATOMS: atom_id res chain seq x y z
N MET A 1 -82.61 14.86 -13.48
CA MET A 1 -81.98 13.76 -14.23
C MET A 1 -81.08 13.00 -13.26
N TYR A 2 -81.52 11.81 -12.82
CA TYR A 2 -80.75 10.90 -11.97
C TYR A 2 -80.06 9.85 -12.85
N GLY A 3 -78.83 9.52 -12.50
CA GLY A 3 -78.07 8.35 -12.94
C GLY A 3 -76.70 8.43 -12.27
N GLY A 4 -76.15 7.43 -11.60
CA GLY A 4 -76.54 6.04 -11.37
C GLY A 4 -75.31 5.28 -10.87
N GLY A 5 -75.52 4.27 -10.01
CA GLY A 5 -74.58 3.16 -9.72
C GLY A 5 -73.38 3.49 -8.81
N GLY A 6 -72.99 2.69 -7.81
CA GLY A 6 -73.44 1.37 -7.38
C GLY A 6 -72.25 0.57 -6.81
N GLY A 7 -72.34 0.17 -5.53
CA GLY A 7 -71.67 -0.96 -4.81
C GLY A 7 -70.12 -1.05 -4.84
N GLY A 8 -69.41 -1.56 -3.85
CA GLY A 8 -69.71 -2.22 -2.57
C GLY A 8 -68.48 -3.05 -2.14
N GLY A 9 -68.30 -3.29 -0.82
CA GLY A 9 -67.25 -4.14 -0.21
C GLY A 9 -66.07 -3.34 0.36
N HIS A 10 -65.81 -3.13 1.65
CA HIS A 10 -65.85 -3.88 2.92
C HIS A 10 -64.67 -4.86 3.21
N TYR A 11 -63.92 -4.43 4.25
CA TYR A 11 -63.06 -5.08 5.25
C TYR A 11 -61.66 -5.68 4.94
N ASP A 12 -60.74 -5.28 5.83
CA ASP A 12 -59.75 -6.04 6.61
C ASP A 12 -58.29 -5.58 6.48
N GLY A 13 -57.68 -5.44 7.66
CA GLY A 13 -56.31 -4.98 7.85
C GLY A 13 -55.29 -6.11 7.77
N GLY A 14 -54.02 -5.73 7.98
CA GLY A 14 -52.96 -6.68 8.30
C GLY A 14 -51.83 -6.74 7.27
N SER A 15 -50.66 -6.26 7.72
CA SER A 15 -49.38 -6.97 7.63
C SER A 15 -48.89 -7.49 6.26
N GLY A 16 -47.79 -6.88 5.80
CA GLY A 16 -46.61 -7.63 5.36
C GLY A 16 -46.67 -8.31 4.00
N GLY A 17 -45.80 -7.91 3.10
CA GLY A 17 -45.60 -8.66 1.86
C GLY A 17 -44.66 -7.95 0.92
N ALA A 18 -43.36 -8.20 1.10
CA ALA A 18 -42.35 -7.90 0.11
C ALA A 18 -42.78 -8.52 -1.24
N GLY A 19 -43.25 -7.65 -2.14
CA GLY A 19 -43.52 -7.98 -3.53
C GLY A 19 -42.21 -8.26 -4.25
N ASN A 20 -41.77 -9.51 -4.13
CA ASN A 20 -40.86 -10.26 -4.98
C ASN A 20 -40.39 -9.52 -6.24
N ALA A 21 -39.25 -8.83 -6.13
CA ALA A 21 -38.46 -8.31 -7.25
C ALA A 21 -37.65 -9.43 -7.95
N ASN A 22 -37.96 -10.69 -7.68
CA ASN A 22 -37.20 -11.86 -8.14
C ASN A 22 -37.79 -12.49 -9.41
N ALA A 23 -38.84 -11.90 -10.00
CA ALA A 23 -39.48 -12.42 -11.22
C ALA A 23 -38.85 -11.92 -12.54
N LEU A 24 -37.84 -11.05 -12.52
CA LEU A 24 -37.29 -10.44 -13.76
C LEU A 24 -35.92 -10.98 -14.21
N PHE A 25 -35.30 -11.92 -13.48
CA PHE A 25 -33.94 -12.38 -13.78
C PHE A 25 -33.87 -13.89 -14.07
N GLY A 26 -34.62 -14.33 -15.08
CA GLY A 26 -34.38 -15.61 -15.74
C GLY A 26 -33.21 -15.50 -16.73
N GLY A 27 -31.97 -15.51 -16.24
CA GLY A 27 -30.78 -15.50 -17.10
C GLY A 27 -29.49 -15.35 -16.30
N GLY A 28 -28.62 -16.36 -16.39
CA GLY A 28 -27.37 -16.43 -15.61
C GLY A 28 -26.44 -15.23 -15.85
N GLY A 29 -26.02 -14.60 -14.76
CA GLY A 29 -25.05 -13.50 -14.75
C GLY A 29 -24.84 -12.99 -13.32
N PHE A 30 -23.57 -12.78 -12.96
CA PHE A 30 -23.07 -12.41 -11.65
C PHE A 30 -23.88 -11.27 -10.98
N MET A 31 -24.34 -11.49 -9.74
CA MET A 31 -24.96 -10.43 -8.93
C MET A 31 -23.88 -9.50 -8.35
N PRO A 32 -24.01 -8.16 -8.45
CA PRO A 32 -23.21 -7.25 -7.64
C PRO A 32 -23.73 -7.30 -6.19
N SER A 33 -22.89 -7.76 -5.26
CA SER A 33 -23.24 -7.73 -3.83
C SER A 33 -23.37 -6.29 -3.37
N GLN A 34 -24.57 -5.92 -2.96
CA GLN A 34 -24.96 -4.65 -2.38
C GLN A 34 -24.11 -4.31 -1.15
N SER A 35 -23.68 -3.06 -1.10
CA SER A 35 -23.02 -2.36 0.00
C SER A 35 -23.67 -2.66 1.35
N THR A 36 -22.89 -3.20 2.27
CA THR A 36 -23.20 -3.23 3.70
C THR A 36 -22.10 -2.48 4.44
N VAL A 37 -22.53 -1.54 5.27
CA VAL A 37 -21.71 -0.74 6.19
C VAL A 37 -20.79 -1.67 6.98
N VAL A 38 -19.48 -1.49 6.86
CA VAL A 38 -18.48 -2.14 7.73
C VAL A 38 -17.92 -1.12 8.72
N PRO A 39 -17.84 -1.46 10.02
CA PRO A 39 -17.31 -0.57 11.07
C PRO A 39 -15.80 -0.33 10.91
N GLU A 40 -15.34 0.72 11.58
CA GLU A 40 -13.93 1.09 11.74
C GLU A 40 -13.00 -0.09 12.07
N ASN A 41 -11.76 0.05 11.57
CA ASN A 41 -10.61 -0.81 11.79
C ASN A 41 -10.65 -2.23 11.20
N SER A 42 -10.10 -2.39 10.00
CA SER A 42 -9.01 -3.36 9.77
C SER A 42 -8.49 -3.32 8.33
N GLY A 43 -7.17 -3.22 8.20
CA GLY A 43 -6.46 -3.94 7.14
C GLY A 43 -6.39 -3.32 5.76
N LEU A 44 -6.04 -2.03 5.62
CA LEU A 44 -5.16 -1.70 4.50
C LEU A 44 -3.76 -2.12 4.94
N SER A 45 -3.41 -3.35 4.57
CA SER A 45 -2.03 -3.78 4.49
C SER A 45 -1.24 -2.63 3.86
N LYS A 46 -0.49 -1.91 4.71
CA LYS A 46 0.65 -1.10 4.30
C LYS A 46 1.57 -2.13 3.70
N GLY A 47 1.33 -2.44 2.42
CA GLY A 47 2.00 -3.50 1.70
C GLY A 47 3.45 -3.30 2.00
N ARG A 48 4.10 -4.31 2.58
CA ARG A 48 5.54 -4.35 2.75
C ARG A 48 6.08 -3.98 1.38
N SER A 49 6.43 -2.71 1.20
CA SER A 49 7.06 -2.23 -0.02
C SER A 49 8.24 -3.15 -0.16
N ALA A 50 8.29 -3.91 -1.25
CA ALA A 50 9.36 -4.88 -1.45
C ALA A 50 10.67 -4.10 -1.27
N GLN A 51 11.35 -4.34 -0.15
CA GLN A 51 12.55 -3.61 0.22
C GLN A 51 13.63 -4.16 -0.70
N THR A 52 13.72 -3.55 -1.89
CA THR A 52 14.63 -3.99 -2.94
C THR A 52 16.02 -3.51 -2.59
N LEU A 53 17.00 -4.42 -2.64
CA LEU A 53 18.41 -4.06 -2.54
C LEU A 53 18.78 -3.29 -3.81
N LEU A 54 18.89 -1.97 -3.70
CA LEU A 54 19.23 -1.12 -4.84
C LEU A 54 20.76 -1.12 -5.04
N PRO A 55 21.25 -1.56 -6.22
CA PRO A 55 22.65 -1.33 -6.57
C PRO A 55 22.85 0.16 -6.84
N LEU A 56 23.77 0.78 -6.12
CA LEU A 56 24.04 2.21 -6.21
C LEU A 56 25.54 2.48 -6.28
N THR A 57 25.87 3.71 -6.65
CA THR A 57 27.23 4.25 -6.55
C THR A 57 27.39 5.03 -5.26
N VAL A 58 28.62 5.14 -4.76
CA VAL A 58 28.95 5.94 -3.58
C VAL A 58 28.51 7.38 -3.75
N LYS A 59 28.73 7.98 -4.93
CA LYS A 59 28.28 9.35 -5.20
C LYS A 59 26.77 9.51 -4.99
N GLN A 60 25.96 8.62 -5.55
CA GLN A 60 24.50 8.68 -5.38
C GLN A 60 24.09 8.58 -3.92
N THR A 61 24.75 7.73 -3.14
CA THR A 61 24.50 7.61 -1.70
C THR A 61 24.87 8.89 -0.95
N MET A 62 26.04 9.49 -1.25
CA MET A 62 26.50 10.71 -0.62
C MET A 62 25.62 11.92 -0.97
N ASP A 63 25.24 12.07 -2.23
CA ASP A 63 24.35 13.14 -2.71
C ASP A 63 22.97 13.04 -2.03
N ALA A 64 22.44 11.81 -1.87
CA ALA A 64 21.19 11.58 -1.15
C ALA A 64 21.27 11.97 0.33
N ALA A 65 22.40 11.66 0.97
CA ALA A 65 22.63 11.99 2.38
C ALA A 65 22.74 13.49 2.64
N GLN A 66 23.34 14.23 1.71
CA GLN A 66 23.39 15.70 1.80
C GLN A 66 22.00 16.32 1.58
N THR A 67 21.19 15.73 0.71
CA THR A 67 19.85 16.22 0.40
C THR A 67 18.84 15.93 1.51
N SER A 68 18.99 14.83 2.25
CA SER A 68 18.08 14.47 3.35
C SER A 68 18.23 15.34 4.61
N GLY A 69 19.39 15.94 4.83
CA GLY A 69 19.68 16.71 6.05
C GLY A 69 19.50 15.85 7.32
N ASP A 70 18.90 16.42 8.37
CA ASP A 70 18.61 15.72 9.65
C ASP A 70 17.43 14.75 9.58
N ARG A 71 16.81 14.54 8.41
CA ARG A 71 15.68 13.62 8.26
C ARG A 71 16.18 12.19 8.13
N SER A 72 15.50 11.27 8.82
CA SER A 72 15.80 9.83 8.82
C SER A 72 15.47 9.10 7.51
N ASN A 73 14.95 9.79 6.50
CA ASN A 73 14.41 9.18 5.29
C ASN A 73 15.28 9.57 4.10
N PHE A 74 16.13 8.63 3.66
CA PHE A 74 16.90 8.78 2.43
C PHE A 74 16.02 8.44 1.24
N ALA A 75 16.03 9.29 0.22
CA ALA A 75 15.36 9.02 -1.04
C ALA A 75 16.29 9.31 -2.21
N ILE A 76 16.36 8.37 -3.14
CA ILE A 76 17.13 8.50 -4.38
C ILE A 76 16.12 8.40 -5.52
N ASN A 77 16.06 9.45 -6.36
CA ASN A 77 15.10 9.54 -7.47
C ASN A 77 13.63 9.32 -7.04
N GLY A 78 13.26 9.78 -5.84
CA GLY A 78 11.90 9.64 -5.30
C GLY A 78 11.57 8.25 -4.73
N VAL A 79 12.53 7.31 -4.71
CA VAL A 79 12.38 6.00 -4.06
C VAL A 79 13.03 6.08 -2.69
N GLU A 80 12.28 5.72 -1.64
CA GLU A 80 12.81 5.61 -0.28
C GLU A 80 13.81 4.44 -0.19
N VAL A 81 14.97 4.70 0.38
CA VAL A 81 16.09 3.75 0.43
C VAL A 81 16.55 3.56 1.86
N SER A 82 16.57 2.30 2.29
CA SER A 82 17.09 1.89 3.61
C SER A 82 18.19 0.85 3.51
N THR A 83 18.31 0.15 2.39
CA THR A 83 19.34 -0.88 2.19
C THR A 83 19.81 -0.85 0.75
N ILE A 84 21.14 -0.85 0.57
CA ILE A 84 21.78 -0.66 -0.73
C ILE A 84 22.84 -1.74 -0.95
N ARG A 85 23.25 -1.89 -2.21
CA ARG A 85 24.41 -2.71 -2.58
C ARG A 85 25.45 -1.82 -3.25
N LEU A 86 26.67 -1.84 -2.72
CA LEU A 86 27.82 -1.17 -3.28
C LEU A 86 28.86 -2.21 -3.71
N VAL A 87 29.62 -1.89 -4.75
CA VAL A 87 30.78 -2.68 -5.19
C VAL A 87 31.91 -1.71 -5.47
N GLY A 88 33.08 -1.96 -4.88
CA GLY A 88 34.24 -1.10 -5.03
C GLY A 88 35.50 -1.76 -4.49
N ARG A 89 36.63 -1.08 -4.66
CA ARG A 89 37.91 -1.48 -4.09
C ARG A 89 37.95 -1.11 -2.61
N MET A 90 38.30 -2.08 -1.77
CA MET A 90 38.55 -1.84 -0.35
C MET A 90 39.92 -1.20 -0.14
N LEU A 91 39.98 -0.18 0.73
CA LEU A 91 41.18 0.55 1.13
C LEU A 91 41.25 0.63 2.66
N GLY A 92 42.47 0.65 3.21
CA GLY A 92 42.68 1.01 4.62
C GLY A 92 41.96 0.13 5.64
N LYS A 93 41.95 -1.19 5.44
CA LYS A 93 41.32 -2.14 6.39
C LYS A 93 41.99 -2.05 7.76
N VAL A 94 41.18 -1.82 8.80
CA VAL A 94 41.54 -1.89 10.21
C VAL A 94 40.65 -2.94 10.86
N GLU A 95 41.26 -3.93 11.50
CA GLU A 95 40.57 -5.03 12.18
C GLU A 95 40.73 -4.88 13.70
N ARG A 96 39.62 -4.99 14.42
CA ARG A 96 39.54 -4.96 15.88
C ARG A 96 38.80 -6.21 16.35
N VAL A 97 38.73 -6.39 17.67
CA VAL A 97 38.04 -7.55 18.26
C VAL A 97 36.54 -7.56 17.92
N THR A 98 35.92 -6.39 17.84
CA THR A 98 34.45 -6.25 17.68
C THR A 98 34.03 -5.77 16.30
N ASP A 99 34.97 -5.32 15.46
CA ASP A 99 34.65 -4.74 14.17
C ASP A 99 35.79 -4.78 13.15
N VAL A 100 35.43 -4.55 11.90
CA VAL A 100 36.35 -4.25 10.80
C VAL A 100 35.88 -2.98 10.13
N VAL A 101 36.74 -1.97 10.14
CA VAL A 101 36.52 -0.68 9.47
C VAL A 101 37.39 -0.61 8.22
N PHE A 102 36.83 -0.14 7.11
CA PHE A 102 37.57 0.09 5.88
C PHE A 102 36.89 1.18 5.05
N THR A 103 37.59 1.74 4.07
CA THR A 103 36.99 2.65 3.08
C THR A 103 36.72 1.89 1.78
N LEU A 104 35.53 2.06 1.21
CA LEU A 104 35.15 1.52 -0.10
C LEU A 104 35.22 2.63 -1.16
N ASP A 105 35.95 2.37 -2.24
CA ASP A 105 36.13 3.27 -3.39
C ASP A 105 35.58 2.61 -4.66
N ASP A 106 34.50 3.15 -5.23
CA ASP A 106 33.85 2.61 -6.43
C ASP A 106 34.19 3.38 -7.72
N GLY A 107 35.13 4.33 -7.65
CA GLY A 107 35.49 5.22 -8.75
C GLY A 107 34.58 6.44 -8.90
N THR A 108 33.44 6.49 -8.21
CA THR A 108 32.56 7.68 -8.14
C THR A 108 32.72 8.44 -6.83
N GLY A 109 33.21 7.78 -5.78
CA GLY A 109 33.48 8.37 -4.48
C GLY A 109 34.07 7.37 -3.50
N LYS A 110 34.27 7.82 -2.26
CA LYS A 110 34.75 7.00 -1.15
C LYS A 110 33.78 7.06 0.02
N ILE A 111 33.54 5.94 0.67
CA ILE A 111 32.69 5.84 1.87
C ILE A 111 33.33 4.95 2.91
N ASP A 112 33.24 5.33 4.18
CA ASP A 112 33.69 4.51 5.29
C ASP A 112 32.64 3.45 5.63
N VAL A 113 33.10 2.21 5.80
CA VAL A 113 32.27 1.05 6.09
C VAL A 113 32.72 0.46 7.42
N ASN A 114 31.75 0.24 8.31
CA ASN A 114 31.94 -0.52 9.53
C ASN A 114 31.15 -1.83 9.46
N ARG A 115 31.84 -2.96 9.64
CA ARG A 115 31.26 -4.30 9.77
C ARG A 115 31.58 -4.82 11.18
N TRP A 116 30.53 -5.05 11.95
CA TRP A 116 30.57 -5.67 13.27
C TRP A 116 30.67 -7.20 13.17
#